data_AF-A0AAV5TGI6-F1
#
_entry.id   AF-A0AAV5TGI6-F1
#
_cell.length_a   1.000
_cell.length_b   1.000
_cell.length_c   1.000
_cell.angle_alpha   90.00
_cell.angle_beta   90.00
_cell.angle_gamma   90.00
#
_symmetry.space_group_name_H-M   'P 1'
#
loop_
_entity.id
_entity.type
_entity.pdbx_description
1 polymer ?
#
loop_
_entity_poly.entity_id
_entity_poly.type
_entity_poly.pdbx_seq_one_letter_code
_entity_poly.pdbx_strand_id
1 'polypeptide(L)'
;FRVYDMGGQRSERSKWIHVFDDVNALICNVFFSEYDQTMRENNRKNRLIDALELYDGIITSTFFNKSSVILFLNKKDLFEVKIHQVPLNVCFESYKGCAKYEDGVKHI
;
A
#
# COMPACT_ATOMS: atom_id res chain seq x y z
N PHE A 1 -16.17 1.65 -19.59
CA PHE A 1 -15.54 1.38 -18.28
C PHE A 1 -16.15 2.30 -17.24
N ARG A 2 -16.50 1.78 -16.05
CA ARG A 2 -16.88 2.59 -14.89
C ARG A 2 -15.75 2.50 -13.87
N VAL A 3 -15.38 3.63 -13.29
CA VAL A 3 -14.32 3.70 -12.29
C VAL A 3 -14.93 4.27 -11.02
N TYR A 4 -14.72 3.58 -9.91
CA TYR A 4 -15.17 4.00 -8.58
C TYR A 4 -13.93 4.32 -7.75
N ASP A 5 -13.82 5.55 -7.26
CA ASP A 5 -12.76 5.94 -6.33
C ASP A 5 -13.25 5.70 -4.90
N MET A 6 -12.54 4.83 -4.18
CA MET A 6 -12.87 4.45 -2.81
C MET A 6 -11.84 5.04 -1.85
N GLY A 7 -12.31 5.71 -0.81
CA GLY A 7 -11.43 6.25 0.23
C GLY A 7 -10.60 5.15 0.91
N GLY A 8 -9.28 5.34 0.98
CA GLY A 8 -8.34 4.41 1.62
C GLY A 8 -8.28 4.46 3.15
N GLN A 9 -8.91 5.47 3.77
CA GLN A 9 -8.98 5.64 5.22
C GLN A 9 -9.79 4.52 5.87
N ARG A 10 -9.44 4.13 7.11
CA ARG A 10 -10.07 2.95 7.73
C ARG A 10 -11.56 3.13 7.95
N SER A 11 -11.99 4.35 8.27
CA SER A 11 -13.42 4.70 8.43
C SER A 11 -14.23 4.52 7.14
N GLU A 12 -13.59 4.58 5.97
CA GLU A 12 -14.24 4.48 4.67
C GLU A 12 -14.28 3.04 4.14
N ARG A 13 -13.42 2.13 4.65
CA ARG A 13 -13.30 0.75 4.18
C ARG A 13 -14.57 -0.08 4.38
N SER A 14 -15.37 0.21 5.41
CA SER A 14 -16.65 -0.48 5.64
C SER A 14 -17.65 -0.25 4.51
N LYS A 15 -17.52 0.85 3.75
CA LYS A 15 -18.42 1.20 2.64
C LYS A 15 -18.04 0.49 1.34
N TRP A 16 -16.85 -0.10 1.26
CA TRP A 16 -16.34 -0.72 0.03
C TRP A 16 -17.22 -1.89 -0.45
N ILE A 17 -17.84 -2.62 0.48
CA ILE A 17 -18.72 -3.75 0.15
C ILE A 17 -19.87 -3.37 -0.79
N HIS A 18 -20.28 -2.10 -0.81
CA HIS A 18 -21.35 -1.61 -1.70
C HIS A 18 -20.97 -1.57 -3.17
N VAL A 19 -19.69 -1.74 -3.51
CA VAL A 19 -19.20 -1.69 -4.91
C VAL A 19 -18.42 -2.96 -5.30
N PHE A 20 -18.53 -4.05 -4.52
CA PHE A 20 -17.81 -5.30 -4.77
C PHE A 20 -18.50 -6.24 -5.77
N ASP A 21 -19.66 -5.87 -6.30
CA ASP A 21 -20.38 -6.71 -7.28
C ASP A 21 -19.83 -6.50 -8.70
N ASP A 22 -19.54 -7.60 -9.39
CA ASP A 22 -19.03 -7.68 -10.78
C ASP A 22 -17.82 -6.78 -11.11
N VAL A 23 -16.85 -6.72 -10.19
CA VAL A 23 -15.62 -5.93 -10.38
C VAL A 23 -14.69 -6.62 -11.38
N ASN A 24 -14.42 -6.00 -12.54
CA ASN A 24 -13.48 -6.55 -13.53
C ASN A 24 -12.01 -6.38 -13.10
N ALA A 25 -11.67 -5.24 -12.50
CA ALA A 25 -10.31 -4.95 -12.04
C ALA A 25 -10.32 -4.04 -10.82
N LEU A 26 -9.33 -4.25 -9.95
CA LEU A 26 -9.06 -3.44 -8.77
C LEU A 26 -7.68 -2.83 -8.90
N ILE A 27 -7.57 -1.52 -8.66
CA ILE A 27 -6.30 -0.79 -8.66
C ILE A 27 -5.98 -0.41 -7.21
N CYS A 28 -4.96 -1.06 -6.64
CA CYS A 28 -4.47 -0.79 -5.30
C CYS A 28 -3.32 0.20 -5.39
N ASN A 29 -3.52 1.40 -4.85
CA ASN A 29 -2.51 2.44 -4.85
C ASN A 29 -1.77 2.50 -3.51
N VAL A 30 -0.48 2.12 -3.51
CA VAL A 30 0.36 2.05 -2.31
C VAL A 30 1.51 3.05 -2.41
N PHE A 31 1.67 3.87 -1.38
CA PHE A 31 2.68 4.92 -1.33
C PHE A 31 3.86 4.40 -0.53
N PHE A 32 4.80 3.74 -1.21
CA PHE A 32 5.96 3.14 -0.57
C PHE A 32 6.90 4.17 0.09
N SER A 33 6.80 5.45 -0.29
CA SER A 33 7.46 6.56 0.42
C SER A 33 6.95 6.79 1.85
N GLU A 34 5.87 6.15 2.28
CA GLU A 34 5.28 6.32 3.63
C GLU A 34 5.83 5.33 4.67
N TYR A 35 6.92 4.63 4.36
CA TYR A 35 7.59 3.68 5.26
C TYR A 35 8.07 4.30 6.58
N ASP A 36 8.22 5.62 6.68
CA ASP A 36 8.61 6.34 7.89
C ASP A 36 7.43 7.02 8.60
N GLN A 37 6.20 6.82 8.12
CA GLN A 37 5.01 7.53 8.62
C GLN A 37 4.09 6.61 9.40
N THR A 38 3.45 7.15 10.43
CA THR A 38 2.38 6.50 11.17
C THR A 38 1.00 6.97 10.71
N MET A 39 -0.01 6.12 10.89
CA MET A 39 -1.40 6.40 10.54
C MET A 39 -1.93 7.59 11.33
N ARG A 40 -2.53 8.58 10.65
CA ARG A 40 -3.11 9.78 11.31
C ARG A 40 -4.18 9.44 12.35
N GLU A 41 -4.91 8.35 12.14
CA GLU A 41 -6.06 7.94 12.95
C GLU A 41 -5.66 7.39 14.34
N ASN A 42 -4.46 6.83 14.49
CA ASN A 42 -4.05 6.20 15.75
C ASN A 42 -2.56 6.34 16.11
N ASN A 43 -1.73 6.96 15.26
CA ASN A 43 -0.28 7.18 15.40
C ASN A 43 0.56 5.95 15.81
N ARG A 44 0.01 4.74 15.74
CA ARG A 44 0.65 3.52 16.22
C ARG A 44 1.12 2.62 15.10
N LYS A 45 0.33 2.52 14.02
CA LYS A 45 0.65 1.64 12.90
C LYS A 45 1.37 2.40 11.81
N ASN A 46 2.41 1.81 11.24
CA ASN A 46 3.09 2.31 10.06
C ASN A 46 2.13 2.31 8.85
N ARG A 47 2.16 3.38 8.02
CA ARG A 47 1.24 3.54 6.90
C ARG A 47 1.49 2.55 5.77
N LEU A 48 2.76 2.27 5.44
CA LEU A 48 3.11 1.29 4.41
C LEU A 48 2.68 -0.11 4.84
N ILE A 49 2.94 -0.49 6.09
CA ILE A 49 2.50 -1.79 6.63
C ILE A 49 0.98 -1.93 6.58
N ASP A 50 0.22 -0.89 6.93
CA ASP A 50 -1.24 -0.92 6.81
C ASP A 50 -1.72 -1.11 5.37
N ALA A 51 -1.06 -0.49 4.41
CA ALA A 51 -1.38 -0.62 2.99
C ALA A 51 -1.06 -2.02 2.45
N LEU A 52 0.06 -2.62 2.86
CA LEU A 52 0.45 -3.98 2.49
C LEU A 52 -0.49 -5.03 3.09
N GLU A 53 -0.88 -4.89 4.36
CA GLU A 53 -1.88 -5.77 4.98
C GLU A 53 -3.26 -5.65 4.31
N LEU A 54 -3.65 -4.43 3.92
CA LEU A 54 -4.89 -4.22 3.16
C LEU A 54 -4.83 -4.91 1.80
N TYR A 55 -3.70 -4.79 1.10
CA TYR A 55 -3.47 -5.48 -0.17
C TYR A 55 -3.54 -7.00 -0.01
N ASP A 56 -2.91 -7.56 1.03
CA ASP A 56 -2.98 -8.98 1.35
C ASP A 56 -4.44 -9.44 1.59
N GLY A 57 -5.21 -8.67 2.37
CA GLY A 57 -6.63 -8.93 2.59
C GLY A 57 -7.48 -8.90 1.31
N ILE A 58 -7.11 -8.05 0.36
CA ILE A 58 -7.79 -7.95 -0.95
C ILE A 58 -7.50 -9.20 -1.80
N ILE A 59 -6.22 -9.57 -1.96
CA ILE A 59 -5.84 -10.69 -2.83
C ILE A 59 -6.27 -12.05 -2.26
N THR A 60 -6.45 -12.14 -0.95
CA THR A 60 -6.97 -13.34 -0.27
C THR A 60 -8.49 -13.38 -0.23
N SER A 61 -9.18 -12.30 -0.60
CA SER A 61 -10.63 -12.20 -0.54
C SER A 61 -11.33 -12.97 -1.66
N THR A 62 -12.35 -13.74 -1.31
CA THR A 62 -13.17 -14.46 -2.29
C THR A 62 -14.01 -13.53 -3.18
N PHE A 63 -14.23 -12.28 -2.78
CA PHE A 63 -14.97 -11.29 -3.57
C PHE A 63 -14.26 -10.94 -4.88
N PHE A 64 -12.93 -11.04 -4.93
CA PHE A 64 -12.12 -10.62 -6.08
C PHE A 64 -11.47 -11.76 -6.86
N ASN A 65 -11.90 -13.01 -6.63
CA ASN A 65 -11.33 -14.21 -7.27
C ASN A 65 -11.31 -14.16 -8.81
N LYS A 66 -12.22 -13.41 -9.43
CA LYS A 66 -12.33 -13.24 -10.89
C LYS A 66 -11.83 -11.88 -11.36
N SER A 67 -11.45 -11.00 -10.45
CA SER A 67 -11.01 -9.63 -10.74
C SER A 67 -9.51 -9.60 -11.00
N SER A 68 -9.07 -8.77 -11.94
CA SER A 68 -7.64 -8.47 -12.08
C SER A 68 -7.20 -7.50 -10.99
N VAL A 69 -6.19 -7.85 -10.19
CA VAL A 69 -5.65 -6.95 -9.16
C VAL A 69 -4.35 -6.32 -9.67
N ILE A 70 -4.30 -4.98 -9.68
CA ILE A 70 -3.15 -4.21 -10.12
C ILE A 70 -2.62 -3.39 -8.94
N LEU A 71 -1.37 -3.63 -8.54
CA LEU A 71 -0.68 -2.86 -7.51
C LEU A 71 0.16 -1.75 -8.13
N PHE A 72 -0.11 -0.50 -7.75
CA PHE A 72 0.73 0.64 -8.09
C PHE A 72 1.53 1.08 -6.86
N LEU A 73 2.84 0.95 -6.96
CA LEU A 73 3.79 1.57 -6.05
C LEU A 73 4.03 3.01 -6.50
N ASN A 74 3.36 3.95 -5.85
CA ASN A 74 3.35 5.37 -6.21
C ASN A 74 4.27 6.21 -5.32
N LYS A 75 4.53 7.45 -5.76
CA LYS A 75 5.46 8.41 -5.13
C LYS A 75 6.92 7.96 -5.18
N LYS A 76 7.33 7.41 -6.33
CA LYS A 76 8.72 7.04 -6.63
C LYS A 76 9.69 8.16 -6.30
N ASP A 77 9.39 9.36 -6.77
CA ASP A 77 10.15 10.59 -6.57
C ASP A 77 10.45 10.85 -5.09
N LEU A 78 9.44 10.70 -4.23
CA LEU A 78 9.59 10.91 -2.79
C LEU A 78 10.39 9.79 -2.14
N PHE A 79 10.19 8.53 -2.54
CA PHE A 79 10.94 7.42 -1.97
C PHE A 79 12.43 7.48 -2.35
N GLU A 80 12.74 7.83 -3.60
CA GLU A 80 14.11 7.94 -4.11
C GLU A 80 14.92 8.97 -3.33
N VAL A 81 14.32 10.09 -2.93
CA VAL A 81 14.97 11.06 -2.04
C VAL A 81 15.05 10.54 -0.60
N LYS A 82 13.96 9.96 -0.10
CA LYS A 82 13.81 9.63 1.32
C LYS A 82 14.68 8.46 1.78
N ILE A 83 14.90 7.46 0.92
CA ILE A 83 15.71 6.27 1.27
C ILE A 83 17.15 6.61 1.67
N HIS A 84 17.66 7.76 1.19
CA HIS A 84 18.98 8.28 1.56
C HIS A 84 18.99 9.05 2.89
N GLN A 85 17.82 9.45 3.40
CA GLN A 85 17.66 10.27 4.60
C GLN A 85 17.21 9.44 5.80
N VAL A 86 16.26 8.52 5.59
CA VAL A 86 15.69 7.66 6.62
C VAL A 86 15.90 6.21 6.22
N PRO A 87 16.62 5.41 7.03
CA PRO A 87 16.87 4.01 6.69
C PRO A 87 15.56 3.22 6.65
N LEU A 88 15.44 2.29 5.70
CA LEU A 88 14.23 1.48 5.54
C LEU A 88 13.95 0.58 6.76
N ASN A 89 14.96 0.35 7.60
CA ASN A 89 14.89 -0.38 8.87
C ASN A 89 13.90 0.20 9.89
N VAL A 90 13.50 1.48 9.76
CA VAL A 90 12.46 2.06 10.61
C VAL A 90 11.08 1.40 10.39
N CYS A 91 10.90 0.77 9.23
CA CYS A 91 9.70 0.03 8.85
C CYS A 91 9.95 -1.48 8.82
N PHE A 92 11.09 -1.88 8.27
CA PHE A 92 11.45 -3.29 8.04
C PHE A 92 12.76 -3.60 8.75
N GLU A 93 12.68 -3.99 10.03
CA GLU A 93 13.86 -4.29 10.85
C GLU A 93 14.81 -5.32 10.21
N SER A 94 14.25 -6.24 9.42
CA SER A 94 14.96 -7.30 8.69
C SER A 94 15.68 -6.82 7.42
N TYR A 95 15.56 -5.55 7.03
CA TYR A 95 16.18 -5.02 5.82
C TYR A 95 17.72 -5.01 5.92
N LYS A 96 18.38 -5.64 4.95
CA LYS A 96 19.85 -5.74 4.86
C LYS A 96 20.44 -5.09 3.60
N GLY A 97 19.61 -4.46 2.77
CA GLY A 97 20.04 -3.83 1.52
C GLY A 97 20.74 -2.50 1.74
N CYS A 98 21.33 -1.94 0.68
CA CYS A 98 21.90 -0.60 0.73
C CYS A 98 20.81 0.46 0.65
N ALA A 99 21.08 1.68 1.12
CA ALA A 99 20.21 2.84 0.95
C ALA A 99 20.16 3.30 -0.53
N LYS A 100 19.66 2.44 -1.42
CA LYS A 100 19.50 2.65 -2.86
C LYS A 100 18.05 2.35 -3.23
N TYR A 101 17.52 3.15 -4.15
CA TYR A 101 16.16 3.00 -4.65
C TYR A 101 15.84 1.55 -5.05
N GLU A 102 16.68 0.93 -5.88
CA GLU A 102 16.45 -0.42 -6.41
C GLU A 102 16.41 -1.49 -5.32
N ASP A 103 17.30 -1.39 -4.33
CA ASP A 103 17.36 -2.35 -3.23
C ASP A 103 16.16 -2.19 -2.29
N GLY A 104 15.70 -0.95 -2.07
CA GLY A 104 14.50 -0.67 -1.29
C GLY A 104 13.23 -1.18 -1.97
N VAL A 105 13.06 -0.88 -3.27
CA VAL A 105 11.88 -1.33 -4.03
C VAL A 105 11.84 -2.84 -4.21
N LYS A 106 12.98 -3.53 -4.32
CA LYS A 106 12.99 -5.00 -4.39
C LYS A 106 12.60 -5.68 -3.08
N HIS A 107 12.81 -5.00 -1.95
CA HIS A 107 12.49 -5.55 -0.64
C HIS A 107 11.02 -5.36 -0.27
N ILE A 108 10.46 -4.20 -0.61
CA ILE A 108 9.04 -3.86 -0.44
C ILE A 108 8.21 -4.68 -1.42
#